data_AF-A0A423UC46-F1
#
_entry.id   AF-A0A423UC46-F1
#
_cell.length_a   1.000
_cell.length_b   1.000
_cell.length_c   1.000
_cell.angle_alpha   90.00
_cell.angle_beta   90.00
_cell.angle_gamma   90.00
#
_symmetry.space_group_name_H-M   'P 1'
#
loop_
_entity.id
_entity.type
_entity.pdbx_description
1 polymer ?
#
loop_
_entity_poly.entity_id
_entity_poly.type
_entity_poly.pdbx_seq_one_letter_code
_entity_poly.pdbx_strand_id
1 'polypeptide(L)'
;MTQNKKLFDYDPMMYDVMRESATRLGGEYIDLANHARTAAEREAFLAADRGVQREAQQVDIYDADAVKAKTGEFAARLGAIEAAAVRREPVMA
;
A
#
# COMPACT_ATOMS: atom_id res chain seq x y z
N MET A 1 -35.54 7.26 -5.25
CA MET A 1 -35.16 6.21 -4.28
C MET A 1 -33.83 5.62 -4.73
N THR A 2 -32.70 6.14 -4.24
CA THR A 2 -31.36 5.75 -4.77
C THR A 2 -30.34 5.46 -3.67
N GLN A 3 -30.75 5.45 -2.40
CA GLN A 3 -29.84 5.19 -1.28
C GLN A 3 -29.65 3.69 -0.98
N ASN A 4 -30.57 2.81 -1.39
CA ASN A 4 -30.51 1.39 -1.03
C ASN A 4 -29.53 0.55 -1.86
N LYS A 5 -29.00 1.05 -2.98
CA LYS A 5 -28.15 0.23 -3.87
C LYS A 5 -26.71 0.12 -3.38
N LYS A 6 -26.15 1.22 -2.84
CA LYS A 6 -24.75 1.29 -2.38
C LYS A 6 -24.42 0.36 -1.21
N LEU A 7 -25.40 0.05 -0.34
CA LEU A 7 -25.20 -0.84 0.81
C LEU A 7 -24.95 -2.30 0.41
N PHE A 8 -25.38 -2.75 -0.78
CA PHE A 8 -25.17 -4.12 -1.24
C PHE A 8 -23.79 -4.35 -1.87
N ASP A 9 -23.11 -3.28 -2.30
CA ASP A 9 -21.78 -3.35 -2.92
C ASP A 9 -20.65 -3.12 -1.90
N TYR A 10 -20.99 -2.77 -0.66
CA TYR A 10 -20.03 -2.67 0.44
C TYR A 10 -19.66 -4.06 0.98
N ASP A 11 -18.45 -4.50 0.67
CA ASP A 11 -17.82 -5.64 1.33
C ASP A 11 -16.77 -5.11 2.32
N PRO A 12 -17.06 -5.12 3.64
CA PRO A 12 -16.14 -4.63 4.65
C PRO A 12 -14.81 -5.40 4.63
N MET A 13 -14.82 -6.69 4.31
CA MET A 13 -13.57 -7.47 4.27
C MET A 13 -12.68 -7.04 3.10
N MET A 14 -13.25 -6.71 1.94
CA MET A 14 -12.44 -6.22 0.81
C MET A 14 -11.75 -4.90 1.15
N TYR A 15 -12.47 -3.98 1.79
CA TYR A 15 -11.89 -2.71 2.20
C TYR A 15 -10.83 -2.90 3.29
N ASP A 16 -11.06 -3.79 4.26
CA ASP A 16 -10.08 -4.13 5.29
C ASP A 16 -8.81 -4.75 4.67
N VAL A 17 -8.95 -5.68 3.71
CA VAL A 17 -7.80 -6.25 2.98
C VAL A 17 -7.01 -5.17 2.24
N MET A 18 -7.69 -4.21 1.62
CA MET A 18 -7.02 -3.07 0.98
C MET A 18 -6.23 -2.24 1.99
N ARG A 19 -6.82 -1.97 3.17
CA ARG A 19 -6.15 -1.23 4.24
C ARG A 19 -4.96 -1.97 4.81
N GLU A 20 -5.08 -3.27 5.05
CA GLU A 20 -3.96 -4.10 5.50
C GLU A 20 -2.83 -4.13 4.45
N SER A 21 -3.17 -4.18 3.17
CA SER A 21 -2.18 -4.09 2.08
C SER A 21 -1.46 -2.74 2.08
N ALA A 22 -2.18 -1.64 2.32
CA ALA A 22 -1.61 -0.30 2.48
C ALA A 22 -0.70 -0.21 3.71
N THR A 23 -1.11 -0.78 4.85
CA THR A 23 -0.33 -0.83 6.09
C THR A 23 0.99 -1.59 5.89
N ARG A 24 0.94 -2.76 5.25
CA ARG A 24 2.14 -3.56 4.95
C ARG A 24 3.12 -2.79 4.05
N LEU A 25 2.62 -2.18 2.98
CA LEU A 25 3.44 -1.35 2.09
C LEU A 25 4.03 -0.13 2.82
N GLY A 26 3.25 0.52 3.68
CA GLY A 26 3.73 1.61 4.54
C GLY A 26 4.87 1.16 5.47
N GLY A 27 4.72 0.00 6.10
CA GLY A 27 5.75 -0.62 6.94
C GLY A 27 7.09 -0.79 6.21
N GLU A 28 7.07 -1.31 4.98
CA GLU A 28 8.28 -1.44 4.17
C GLU A 28 8.94 -0.09 3.84
N TYR A 29 8.15 0.95 3.55
CA TYR A 29 8.70 2.30 3.37
C TYR A 29 9.32 2.84 4.66
N ILE A 30 8.72 2.58 5.82
CA ILE A 30 9.31 2.95 7.12
C ILE A 30 10.63 2.21 7.34
N ASP A 31 10.69 0.91 7.04
CA ASP A 31 11.92 0.13 7.18
C ASP A 31 13.02 0.61 6.24
N LEU A 32 12.69 0.95 4.99
CA LEU A 32 13.61 1.60 4.05
C LEU A 32 14.07 2.98 4.56
N ALA A 33 13.19 3.76 5.20
CA ALA A 33 13.53 5.04 5.80
C ALA A 33 14.50 4.89 6.97
N ASN A 34 14.33 3.84 7.78
CA ASN A 34 15.22 3.52 8.90
C ASN A 34 16.63 3.11 8.44
N HIS A 35 16.74 2.54 7.23
CA HIS A 35 18.01 2.10 6.63
C HIS A 35 18.55 3.05 5.53
N ALA A 36 17.94 4.23 5.37
CA ALA A 36 18.34 5.20 4.36
C ALA A 36 19.75 5.75 4.63
N ARG A 37 20.54 5.97 3.57
CA ARG A 37 21.92 6.46 3.68
C ARG A 37 21.99 7.98 3.75
N THR A 38 20.94 8.64 3.31
CA THR A 38 20.84 10.10 3.29
C THR A 38 19.51 10.58 3.85
N ALA A 39 19.48 11.82 4.35
CA ALA A 39 18.25 12.45 4.80
C ALA A 39 17.21 12.60 3.67
N ALA A 40 17.67 12.81 2.43
CA ALA A 40 16.80 12.93 1.27
C ALA A 40 16.10 11.59 0.94
N GLU A 41 16.83 10.47 0.98
CA GLU A 41 16.24 9.14 0.81
C GLU A 41 15.23 8.84 1.94
N ARG A 42 15.60 9.13 3.19
CA ARG A 42 14.71 8.96 4.33
C ARG A 42 13.40 9.72 4.14
N GLU A 43 13.48 11.00 3.79
CA GLU A 43 12.29 11.83 3.58
C GLU A 43 11.44 11.33 2.40
N ALA A 44 12.06 10.86 1.32
CA ALA A 44 11.35 10.28 0.19
C ALA A 44 10.53 9.05 0.60
N PHE A 45 11.09 8.15 1.42
CA PHE A 45 10.37 6.98 1.92
C PHE A 45 9.24 7.35 2.89
N LEU A 46 9.46 8.31 3.80
CA LEU A 46 8.39 8.82 4.66
C LEU A 46 7.27 9.52 3.87
N ALA A 47 7.62 10.20 2.77
CA ALA A 47 6.64 10.79 1.88
C ALA A 47 5.84 9.71 1.13
N ALA A 48 6.48 8.60 0.76
CA ALA A 48 5.83 7.45 0.12
C ALA A 48 4.83 6.76 1.06
N ASP A 49 5.19 6.49 2.32
CA ASP A 49 4.26 5.97 3.33
C ASP A 49 3.03 6.87 3.49
N ARG A 50 3.25 8.18 3.73
CA ARG A 50 2.16 9.17 3.79
C ARG A 50 1.32 9.21 2.53
N GLY A 51 1.93 8.98 1.36
CA GLY A 51 1.25 8.85 0.08
C GLY A 51 0.29 7.67 0.06
N VAL A 52 0.77 6.48 0.41
CA VAL A 52 -0.03 5.24 0.46
C VAL A 52 -1.22 5.39 1.41
N GLN A 53 -1.03 5.97 2.59
CA GLN A 53 -2.12 6.18 3.54
C GLN A 53 -3.20 7.13 2.98
N ARG A 54 -2.79 8.20 2.28
CA ARG A 54 -3.74 9.11 1.62
C ARG A 54 -4.46 8.43 0.45
N GLU A 55 -3.75 7.65 -0.36
CA GLU A 55 -4.35 6.90 -1.46
C GLU A 55 -5.43 5.93 -0.96
N ALA A 56 -5.16 5.20 0.13
CA ALA A 56 -6.13 4.29 0.73
C ALA A 56 -7.39 5.01 1.25
N GLN A 57 -7.24 6.20 1.83
CA GLN A 57 -8.36 7.01 2.34
C GLN A 57 -9.22 7.63 1.23
N GLN A 58 -8.69 7.74 0.01
CA GLN A 58 -9.39 8.35 -1.13
C GLN A 58 -10.25 7.36 -1.93
N VAL A 59 -10.13 6.06 -1.67
CA VAL A 59 -10.94 5.04 -2.35
C VAL A 59 -12.38 5.09 -1.85
N ASP A 60 -13.33 5.14 -2.77
CA ASP A 60 -14.75 4.96 -2.42
C ASP A 60 -14.97 3.51 -1.98
N ILE A 61 -15.28 3.32 -0.70
CA ILE A 61 -15.48 2.00 -0.09
C ILE A 61 -16.68 1.24 -0.68
N TYR A 62 -17.58 1.94 -1.37
CA TYR A 62 -18.73 1.37 -2.05
C TYR A 62 -18.45 0.98 -3.51
N ASP A 63 -17.24 1.28 -4.01
CA ASP A 63 -16.79 0.88 -5.34
C ASP A 63 -15.85 -0.34 -5.22
N ALA A 64 -16.47 -1.52 -5.31
CA ALA A 64 -15.78 -2.81 -5.22
C ALA A 64 -14.61 -2.95 -6.21
N ASP A 65 -14.75 -2.40 -7.42
CA ASP A 65 -13.71 -2.49 -8.44
C ASP A 65 -12.57 -1.54 -8.13
N ALA A 66 -12.85 -0.34 -7.61
CA ALA A 66 -11.82 0.58 -7.13
C ALA A 66 -11.03 0.00 -5.94
N VAL A 67 -11.70 -0.64 -4.98
CA VAL A 67 -11.06 -1.30 -3.83
C VAL A 67 -10.16 -2.45 -4.29
N LYS A 68 -10.62 -3.30 -5.22
CA LYS A 68 -9.82 -4.39 -5.78
C LYS A 68 -8.62 -3.88 -6.57
N ALA A 69 -8.82 -2.88 -7.43
CA ALA A 69 -7.76 -2.28 -8.21
C ALA A 69 -6.68 -1.69 -7.31
N LYS A 70 -7.07 -0.95 -6.26
CA LYS A 70 -6.11 -0.35 -5.32
C LYS A 70 -5.39 -1.40 -4.48
N THR A 71 -6.08 -2.46 -4.04
CA THR A 71 -5.46 -3.61 -3.38
C THR A 71 -4.38 -4.25 -4.24
N GLY A 72 -4.68 -4.51 -5.52
CA GLY A 72 -3.74 -5.08 -6.47
C GLY A 72 -2.53 -4.18 -6.72
N GLU A 73 -2.75 -2.87 -6.78
CA GLU A 73 -1.68 -1.88 -6.93
C GLU A 73 -0.74 -1.87 -5.71
N PHE A 74 -1.28 -1.86 -4.49
CA PHE A 74 -0.45 -1.92 -3.28
C PHE A 74 0.34 -3.22 -3.19
N ALA A 75 -0.28 -4.35 -3.52
CA ALA A 75 0.40 -5.65 -3.56
C ALA A 75 1.54 -5.67 -4.60
N ALA A 76 1.34 -5.09 -5.78
CA ALA A 76 2.37 -5.02 -6.82
C ALA A 76 3.55 -4.13 -6.39
N ARG A 77 3.29 -2.97 -5.76
CA ARG A 77 4.34 -2.10 -5.21
C ARG A 77 5.14 -2.81 -4.12
N LEU A 78 4.46 -3.51 -3.21
CA LEU A 78 5.10 -4.30 -2.17
C LEU A 78 6.01 -5.39 -2.75
N GLY A 79 5.50 -6.19 -3.69
CA GLY A 79 6.30 -7.21 -4.37
C GLY A 79 7.51 -6.64 -5.12
N ALA A 80 7.41 -5.42 -5.65
CA ALA A 80 8.55 -4.74 -6.27
C ALA A 80 9.63 -4.34 -5.26
N ILE A 81 9.25 -3.90 -4.05
CA ILE A 81 10.19 -3.58 -2.96
C ILE A 81 10.87 -4.86 -2.47
N GLU A 82 10.09 -5.90 -2.18
CA GLU A 82 10.60 -7.19 -1.72
C GLU A 82 11.57 -7.81 -2.75
N ALA A 83 11.20 -7.80 -4.04
CA ALA A 83 12.08 -8.29 -5.11
C ALA A 83 13.38 -7.48 -5.24
N ALA A 84 13.34 -6.17 -4.95
CA ALA A 84 14.53 -5.33 -4.94
C ALA A 84 15.41 -5.60 -3.70
N ALA A 85 14.83 -5.97 -2.56
CA ALA A 85 15.56 -6.35 -1.35
C ALA A 85 16.32 -7.67 -1.55
N VAL A 86 15.69 -8.69 -2.13
CA VAL A 86 16.34 -9.99 -2.44
C VAL A 86 17.58 -9.81 -3.34
N ARG A 87 17.53 -8.87 -4.28
CA ARG A 87 18.67 -8.59 -5.19
C ARG A 87 19.84 -7.86 -4.51
N ARG A 88 19.67 -7.36 -3.29
CA ARG A 88 20.70 -6.62 -2.53
C ARG A 88 21.48 -7.51 -1.57
N GLU A 89 21.07 -8.77 -1.35
CA GLU A 89 21.86 -9.74 -0.59
C GLU A 89 23.06 -10.20 -1.44
N PRO A 90 24.32 -9.95 -1.02
CA PRO A 90 25.45 -10.56 -1.70
C PRO A 90 25.41 -12.07 -1.45
N VAL A 91 25.57 -12.86 -2.51
CA VAL A 91 25.94 -14.27 -2.39
C VAL A 91 27.24 -14.31 -1.58
N MET A 92 27.13 -14.63 -0.29
CA MET A 92 28.27 -14.96 0.55
C MET A 92 28.81 -16.31 0.06
N ALA A 93 29.75 -16.25 -0.88
CA ALA A 93 30.59 -17.35 -1.32
C ALA A 93 32.03 -17.10 -0.86
#